data_AF-A0A7K4F0M3-F1
#
_entry.id   AF-A0A7K4F0M3-F1
#
_cell.length_a   1.000
_cell.length_b   1.000
_cell.length_c   1.000
_cell.angle_alpha   90.00
_cell.angle_beta   90.00
_cell.angle_gamma   90.00
#
_symmetry.space_group_name_H-M   'P 1'
#
loop_
_entity.id
_entity.type
_entity.pdbx_description
1 polymer ?
#
loop_
_entity_poly.entity_id
_entity_poly.type
_entity_poly.pdbx_seq_one_letter_code
_entity_poly.pdbx_strand_id
1 'polypeptide(L)'
;MYMAAKTTKKKTSAKPKKVVKKITKEPTPSALLKKVASVSDSNKALQKEIKVMSKIFGENQKVLLSMKGMIDTLTSTLEYIQKQSKQINIIEDDTQKLYAGLNQVRTQSNLVSKINQQTVKLQDEINKISEIQKTTKPQELSQQVQDSMNSIKNNSQMIIKIAQRIDEVRDDMRKVSGKTDSFLEISSEMNKLKNNLEEISSKTEKLDTGNQIIQSLKQEFERIAEGSISTTDLNAELEAIKVTIDSISSKASKIDSLGGVIEGLKQQFETISENAKSAQSLSTQTMKDLGGKIDKIETEIGGLSQRADSTAFVGEGLKSVQEDISNFKQNVFDKTNSIEQKIASASDILKRQDASTVEFHKKSDKLFEEIQSIKNVTNKATSDSSKEMMALLKLSEYQSNVRMNSESKYGELKDIEKMAAQTADIVNLFDRISIEAGEKIPLPQEVRQWAVSKILDCADRWEVRFSDVYSILTNAIGRDMLKETIRVQQVRDIYGIRAVDELRKDLNIP
;
A
#
# COMPACT_ATOMS: atom_id res chain seq x y z
N MET A 1 23.02 -88.74 1.00
CA MET A 1 21.98 -88.20 1.91
C MET A 1 21.38 -86.97 1.23
N TYR A 2 20.32 -87.17 0.44
CA TYR A 2 18.89 -86.96 0.76
C TYR A 2 18.53 -85.46 0.80
N MET A 3 17.63 -84.90 -0.03
CA MET A 3 16.82 -85.44 -1.13
C MET A 3 16.22 -84.25 -1.93
N ALA A 4 16.14 -84.40 -3.26
CA ALA A 4 15.36 -83.56 -4.17
C ALA A 4 14.11 -84.31 -4.62
N ALA A 5 12.98 -83.62 -4.84
CA ALA A 5 11.83 -84.14 -5.59
C ALA A 5 11.04 -82.96 -6.21
N LYS A 6 11.19 -82.68 -7.50
CA LYS A 6 10.38 -83.17 -8.64
C LYS A 6 8.88 -82.92 -8.51
N THR A 7 8.42 -81.86 -9.17
CA THR A 7 7.02 -81.60 -9.54
C THR A 7 6.70 -82.31 -10.87
N THR A 8 5.76 -83.25 -10.82
CA THR A 8 5.24 -83.97 -12.00
C THR A 8 3.94 -83.33 -12.51
N LYS A 9 3.94 -83.01 -13.80
CA LYS A 9 2.76 -82.69 -14.63
C LYS A 9 1.76 -83.85 -14.64
N LYS A 10 0.46 -83.55 -14.61
CA LYS A 10 -0.59 -84.46 -15.09
C LYS A 10 -1.51 -83.72 -16.07
N LYS A 11 -1.46 -84.16 -17.33
CA LYS A 11 -2.41 -83.84 -18.41
C LYS A 11 -3.80 -84.36 -18.04
N THR A 12 -4.85 -83.62 -18.40
CA THR A 12 -6.11 -84.24 -18.87
C THR A 12 -6.82 -83.33 -19.86
N SER A 13 -7.14 -83.93 -20.99
CA SER A 13 -7.78 -83.45 -22.21
C SER A 13 -9.27 -83.15 -22.07
N ALA A 14 -9.77 -82.25 -22.91
CA ALA A 14 -11.16 -81.84 -23.06
C ALA A 14 -12.10 -82.93 -23.63
N LYS A 15 -13.37 -82.89 -23.21
CA LYS A 15 -14.57 -83.23 -24.02
C LYS A 15 -15.77 -82.37 -23.54
N PRO A 16 -16.70 -81.99 -24.44
CA PRO A 16 -17.61 -80.86 -24.26
C PRO A 16 -18.91 -81.25 -23.54
N LYS A 17 -19.40 -80.42 -22.61
CA LYS A 17 -20.76 -80.58 -22.02
C LYS A 17 -21.74 -79.62 -22.70
N LYS A 18 -22.77 -80.25 -23.27
CA LYS A 18 -24.00 -79.68 -23.87
C LYS A 18 -24.56 -78.50 -23.08
N VAL A 19 -24.88 -77.43 -23.81
CA VAL A 19 -25.77 -76.35 -23.38
C VAL A 19 -27.16 -76.93 -23.15
N VAL A 20 -27.58 -77.03 -21.88
CA VAL A 20 -28.97 -77.27 -21.52
C VAL A 20 -29.62 -75.91 -21.33
N LYS A 21 -30.50 -75.52 -22.27
CA LYS A 21 -31.42 -74.37 -22.12
C LYS A 21 -32.23 -74.56 -20.84
N LYS A 22 -31.97 -73.74 -19.83
CA LYS A 22 -32.77 -73.67 -18.61
C LYS A 22 -34.04 -72.88 -18.95
N ILE A 23 -35.16 -73.58 -19.06
CA ILE A 23 -36.49 -73.01 -19.22
C ILE A 23 -36.78 -72.16 -17.97
N THR A 24 -37.03 -70.87 -18.17
CA THR A 24 -37.42 -69.91 -17.14
C THR A 24 -38.81 -70.28 -16.62
N LYS A 25 -38.88 -70.84 -15.40
CA LYS A 25 -40.12 -70.86 -14.60
C LYS A 25 -40.50 -69.41 -14.28
N GLU A 26 -41.78 -69.07 -14.41
CA GLU A 26 -42.31 -67.80 -13.93
C GLU A 26 -41.97 -67.61 -12.44
N PRO A 27 -41.45 -66.44 -12.04
CA PRO A 27 -41.05 -66.21 -10.66
C PRO A 27 -42.29 -66.21 -9.76
N THR A 28 -42.27 -67.07 -8.73
CA THR A 28 -43.30 -67.10 -7.68
C THR A 28 -43.49 -65.69 -7.08
N PRO A 29 -44.72 -65.28 -6.72
CA PRO A 29 -45.03 -63.93 -6.22
C PRO A 29 -44.11 -63.42 -5.09
N SER A 30 -43.67 -64.32 -4.20
CA SER A 30 -42.71 -63.99 -3.13
C SER A 30 -41.31 -63.63 -3.62
N ALA A 31 -40.86 -64.18 -4.75
CA ALA A 31 -39.58 -63.84 -5.38
C ALA A 31 -39.65 -62.48 -6.09
N LEU A 32 -40.81 -62.13 -6.65
CA LEU A 32 -41.08 -60.79 -7.18
C LEU A 32 -41.12 -59.75 -6.05
N LEU A 33 -41.82 -60.04 -4.95
CA LEU A 33 -41.87 -59.16 -3.78
C LEU A 33 -40.47 -58.89 -3.19
N LYS A 34 -39.60 -59.90 -3.07
CA LYS A 34 -38.21 -59.70 -2.63
C LYS A 34 -37.40 -58.84 -3.59
N LYS A 35 -37.56 -59.01 -4.90
CA LYS A 35 -36.91 -58.16 -5.90
C LYS A 35 -37.43 -56.72 -5.84
N VAL A 36 -38.74 -56.52 -5.70
CA VAL A 36 -39.35 -55.19 -5.57
C VAL A 36 -38.88 -54.51 -4.28
N ALA A 37 -38.79 -55.23 -3.16
CA ALA A 37 -38.23 -54.70 -1.92
C ALA A 37 -36.75 -54.31 -2.07
N SER A 38 -35.93 -55.18 -2.68
CA SER A 38 -34.52 -54.88 -2.95
C SER A 38 -34.34 -53.69 -3.89
N VAL A 39 -35.18 -53.55 -4.92
CA VAL A 39 -35.17 -52.38 -5.81
C VAL A 39 -35.63 -51.12 -5.07
N SER A 40 -36.62 -51.23 -4.18
CA SER A 40 -37.08 -50.12 -3.32
C SER A 40 -35.97 -49.65 -2.38
N ASP A 41 -35.24 -50.57 -1.76
CA ASP A 41 -34.12 -50.24 -0.86
C ASP A 41 -32.93 -49.64 -1.63
N SER A 42 -32.59 -50.17 -2.82
CA SER A 42 -31.60 -49.54 -3.70
C SER A 42 -32.04 -48.15 -4.16
N ASN A 43 -33.32 -47.94 -4.48
CA ASN A 43 -33.83 -46.63 -4.85
C ASN A 43 -33.78 -45.63 -3.69
N LYS A 44 -34.06 -46.07 -2.46
CA LYS A 44 -33.89 -45.25 -1.25
C LYS A 44 -32.42 -44.90 -0.98
N ALA A 45 -31.51 -45.85 -1.18
CA ALA A 45 -30.07 -45.60 -1.06
C ALA A 45 -29.61 -44.57 -2.08
N LEU A 46 -30.01 -44.73 -3.35
CA LEU A 46 -29.69 -43.81 -4.43
C LEU A 46 -30.29 -42.41 -4.19
N GLN A 47 -31.51 -42.31 -3.66
CA GLN A 47 -32.08 -41.01 -3.25
C GLN A 47 -31.28 -40.34 -2.14
N LYS A 48 -30.77 -41.10 -1.16
CA LYS A 48 -29.89 -40.55 -0.11
C LYS A 48 -28.58 -40.05 -0.70
N GLU A 49 -27.97 -40.80 -1.61
CA GLU A 49 -26.75 -40.38 -2.31
C GLU A 49 -26.98 -39.13 -3.16
N ILE A 50 -28.07 -39.05 -3.94
CA ILE A 50 -28.44 -37.85 -4.70
C ILE A 50 -28.56 -36.64 -3.76
N LYS A 51 -29.19 -36.80 -2.59
CA LYS A 51 -29.35 -35.70 -1.63
C LYS A 51 -28.01 -35.24 -1.05
N VAL A 52 -27.10 -36.18 -0.76
CA VAL A 52 -25.72 -35.85 -0.34
C VAL A 52 -24.99 -35.12 -1.47
N MET A 53 -25.15 -35.58 -2.71
CA MET A 53 -24.51 -34.99 -3.88
C MET A 53 -25.02 -33.58 -4.18
N SER A 54 -26.32 -33.32 -4.02
CA SER A 54 -26.89 -31.96 -4.09
C SER A 54 -26.34 -31.04 -3.00
N LYS A 55 -26.10 -31.57 -1.78
CA LYS A 55 -25.47 -30.79 -0.70
C LYS A 55 -24.02 -30.43 -1.05
N ILE A 56 -23.25 -31.40 -1.55
CA ILE A 56 -21.87 -31.18 -2.00
C ILE A 56 -21.84 -30.14 -3.14
N PHE A 57 -22.78 -30.21 -4.08
CA PHE A 57 -22.87 -29.22 -5.16
C PHE A 57 -23.13 -27.80 -4.63
N GLY A 58 -24.02 -27.65 -3.64
CA GLY A 58 -24.27 -26.36 -2.99
C GLY A 58 -23.06 -25.83 -2.21
N GLU A 59 -22.31 -26.70 -1.53
CA GLU A 59 -21.07 -26.34 -0.84
C GLU A 59 -19.97 -25.92 -1.85
N ASN A 60 -19.80 -26.68 -2.93
CA ASN A 60 -18.87 -26.32 -4.01
C ASN A 60 -19.21 -24.97 -4.64
N GLN A 61 -20.50 -24.64 -4.80
CA GLN A 61 -20.91 -23.34 -5.32
C GLN A 61 -20.54 -22.18 -4.38
N LYS A 62 -20.61 -22.38 -3.05
CA LYS A 62 -20.12 -21.40 -2.08
C LYS A 62 -18.61 -21.21 -2.15
N VAL A 63 -17.85 -22.29 -2.33
CA VAL A 63 -16.40 -22.24 -2.53
C VAL A 63 -16.08 -21.45 -3.80
N LEU A 64 -16.78 -21.69 -4.90
CA LEU A 64 -16.60 -20.95 -6.15
C LEU A 64 -16.91 -19.45 -6.01
N LEU A 65 -17.96 -19.09 -5.27
CA LEU A 65 -18.28 -17.69 -4.96
C LEU A 65 -17.19 -17.02 -4.12
N SER A 66 -16.63 -17.73 -3.15
CA SER A 66 -15.49 -17.25 -2.35
C SER A 66 -14.23 -17.08 -3.20
N MET A 67 -13.93 -18.03 -4.09
CA MET A 67 -12.82 -17.93 -5.05
C MET A 67 -12.99 -16.73 -5.98
N LYS A 68 -14.21 -16.46 -6.47
CA LYS A 68 -14.51 -15.26 -7.25
C LYS A 68 -14.20 -13.99 -6.46
N GLY A 69 -14.64 -13.90 -5.20
CA GLY A 69 -14.33 -12.75 -4.34
C GLY A 69 -12.84 -12.55 -4.11
N MET A 70 -12.08 -13.64 -3.95
CA MET A 70 -10.62 -13.59 -3.88
C MET A 70 -9.98 -13.12 -5.19
N ILE A 71 -10.46 -13.59 -6.34
CA ILE A 71 -9.99 -13.14 -7.67
C ILE A 71 -10.29 -11.65 -7.88
N ASP A 72 -11.48 -11.19 -7.51
CA ASP A 72 -11.87 -9.78 -7.61
C ASP A 72 -10.94 -8.91 -6.73
N THR A 73 -10.65 -9.35 -5.50
CA THR A 73 -9.73 -8.66 -4.57
C THR A 73 -8.30 -8.65 -5.11
N LEU A 74 -7.82 -9.78 -5.64
CA LEU A 74 -6.51 -9.88 -6.28
C LEU A 74 -6.42 -8.96 -7.49
N THR A 75 -7.48 -8.89 -8.31
CA THR A 75 -7.54 -8.02 -9.49
C THR A 75 -7.43 -6.55 -9.09
N SER A 76 -8.19 -6.10 -8.09
CA SER A 76 -8.08 -4.72 -7.57
C SER A 76 -6.70 -4.41 -6.99
N THR A 77 -6.09 -5.37 -6.30
CA THR A 77 -4.73 -5.23 -5.75
C THR A 77 -3.71 -5.09 -6.88
N LEU A 78 -3.87 -5.87 -7.96
CA LEU A 78 -3.01 -5.84 -9.14
C LEU A 78 -3.12 -4.50 -9.88
N GLU A 79 -4.33 -3.95 -10.03
CA GLU A 79 -4.54 -2.61 -10.59
C GLU A 79 -3.86 -1.51 -9.75
N TYR A 80 -3.93 -1.62 -8.42
CA TYR A 80 -3.26 -0.69 -7.52
C TYR A 80 -1.73 -0.75 -7.68
N ILE A 81 -1.17 -1.96 -7.70
CA ILE A 81 0.27 -2.18 -7.93
C ILE A 81 0.70 -1.61 -9.30
N GLN A 82 -0.10 -1.81 -10.35
CA GLN A 82 0.20 -1.23 -11.67
C GLN A 82 0.18 0.30 -11.66
N LYS A 83 -0.79 0.92 -10.97
CA LYS A 83 -0.84 2.39 -10.82
C LYS A 83 0.37 2.92 -10.05
N GLN A 84 0.74 2.25 -8.96
CA GLN A 84 1.94 2.61 -8.18
C GLN A 84 3.22 2.45 -9.00
N SER A 85 3.36 1.38 -9.78
CA SER A 85 4.52 1.18 -10.66
C SER A 85 4.69 2.33 -11.66
N LYS A 86 3.58 2.86 -12.23
CA LYS A 86 3.64 4.04 -13.09
C LYS A 86 4.11 5.29 -12.35
N GLN A 87 3.67 5.49 -11.12
CA GLN A 87 4.13 6.61 -10.28
C GLN A 87 5.61 6.49 -9.93
N ILE A 88 6.09 5.29 -9.61
CA ILE A 88 7.50 5.03 -9.34
C ILE A 88 8.36 5.38 -10.56
N ASN A 89 7.95 4.99 -11.77
CA ASN A 89 8.68 5.33 -12.99
C ASN A 89 8.78 6.86 -13.21
N ILE A 90 7.72 7.61 -12.89
CA ILE A 90 7.74 9.08 -12.99
C ILE A 90 8.71 9.67 -11.95
N ILE A 91 8.67 9.17 -10.71
CA ILE A 91 9.57 9.62 -9.65
C ILE A 91 11.04 9.29 -9.99
N GLU A 92 11.30 8.13 -10.60
CA GLU A 92 12.63 7.75 -11.05
C GLU A 92 13.15 8.71 -12.14
N ASP A 93 12.33 9.03 -13.14
CA ASP A 93 12.67 9.98 -14.20
C ASP A 93 12.94 11.39 -13.64
N ASP A 94 12.11 11.87 -12.71
CA ASP A 94 12.32 13.15 -12.04
C ASP A 94 13.60 13.15 -11.17
N THR A 95 13.91 12.03 -10.52
CA THR A 95 15.15 11.88 -9.73
C THR A 95 16.38 11.93 -10.63
N GLN A 96 16.33 11.31 -11.82
CA GLN A 96 17.40 11.38 -12.80
C GLN A 96 17.60 12.81 -13.33
N LYS A 97 16.51 13.53 -13.62
CA LYS A 97 16.55 14.94 -14.02
C LYS A 97 17.15 15.83 -12.93
N LEU A 98 16.77 15.61 -11.67
CA LEU A 98 17.34 16.32 -10.52
C LEU A 98 18.84 16.04 -10.38
N TYR A 99 19.27 14.79 -10.56
CA TYR A 99 20.69 14.44 -10.50
C TYR A 99 21.50 15.12 -11.62
N ALA A 100 20.96 15.14 -12.84
CA ALA A 100 21.56 15.86 -13.96
C ALA A 100 21.64 17.38 -13.70
N GLY A 101 20.58 17.98 -13.17
CA GLY A 101 20.54 19.38 -12.78
C GLY A 101 21.54 19.71 -11.66
N LEU A 102 21.62 18.88 -10.62
CA LEU A 102 22.58 19.04 -9.53
C LEU A 102 24.02 18.96 -10.02
N ASN A 103 24.30 18.04 -10.96
CA ASN A 103 25.61 17.93 -11.57
C ASN A 103 25.97 19.20 -12.37
N GLN A 104 25.01 19.78 -13.10
CA GLN A 104 25.21 21.07 -13.78
C GLN A 104 25.51 22.20 -12.80
N VAL A 105 24.75 22.32 -11.71
CA VAL A 105 25.00 23.33 -10.65
C VAL A 105 26.39 23.15 -10.03
N ARG A 106 26.82 21.90 -9.80
CA ARG A 106 28.17 21.60 -9.30
C ARG A 106 29.25 22.03 -10.29
N THR A 107 29.06 21.80 -11.59
CA THR A 107 30.00 22.29 -12.61
C THR A 107 30.05 23.81 -12.70
N GLN A 108 28.93 24.51 -12.49
CA GLN A 108 28.87 25.97 -12.44
C GLN A 108 29.53 26.54 -11.18
N SER A 109 29.47 25.84 -10.04
CA SER A 109 30.16 26.24 -8.80
C SER A 109 31.69 26.37 -9.00
N ASN A 110 32.29 25.49 -9.80
CA ASN A 110 33.70 25.61 -10.18
C ASN A 110 33.99 26.86 -11.03
N LEU A 111 33.01 27.32 -11.82
CA LEU A 111 33.12 28.57 -12.58
C LEU A 111 33.10 29.78 -11.64
N VAL A 112 32.24 29.77 -10.62
CA VAL A 112 32.17 30.82 -9.59
C VAL A 112 33.50 30.95 -8.84
N SER A 113 34.13 29.82 -8.50
CA SER A 113 35.46 29.82 -7.88
C SER A 113 36.53 30.44 -8.79
N LYS A 114 36.52 30.12 -10.09
CA LYS A 114 37.44 30.72 -11.07
C LYS A 114 37.20 32.21 -11.27
N ILE A 115 35.95 32.65 -11.35
CA ILE A 115 35.57 34.07 -11.43
C ILE A 115 36.09 34.80 -10.19
N ASN A 116 35.86 34.25 -9.00
CA ASN A 116 36.34 34.84 -7.76
C ASN A 116 37.87 35.00 -7.73
N GLN A 117 38.61 33.98 -8.19
CA GLN A 117 40.08 34.06 -8.31
C GLN A 117 40.54 35.11 -9.33
N GLN A 118 39.84 35.25 -10.46
CA GLN A 118 40.14 36.29 -11.46
C GLN A 118 39.84 37.70 -10.93
N THR A 119 38.75 37.88 -10.18
CA THR A 119 38.41 39.15 -9.54
C THR A 119 39.49 39.57 -8.54
N VAL A 120 40.02 38.62 -7.74
CA VAL A 120 41.15 38.90 -6.82
C VAL A 120 42.40 39.33 -7.59
N LYS A 121 42.75 38.63 -8.68
CA LYS A 121 43.91 38.99 -9.51
C LYS A 121 43.76 40.36 -10.17
N LEU A 122 42.57 40.69 -10.66
CA LEU A 122 42.28 42.00 -11.23
C LEU A 122 42.38 43.10 -10.19
N GLN A 123 41.93 42.85 -8.96
CA GLN A 123 42.07 43.80 -7.85
C GLN A 123 43.55 44.09 -7.56
N ASP A 124 44.39 43.06 -7.55
CA ASP A 124 45.83 43.21 -7.34
C ASP A 124 46.53 43.98 -8.48
N GLU A 125 46.15 43.72 -9.73
CA GLU A 125 46.69 44.47 -10.88
C GLU A 125 46.25 45.93 -10.90
N ILE A 126 44.98 46.22 -10.56
CA ILE A 126 44.47 47.60 -10.42
C ILE A 126 45.25 48.35 -9.33
N ASN A 127 45.53 47.69 -8.20
CA ASN A 127 46.32 48.27 -7.13
C ASN A 127 47.75 48.60 -7.58
N LYS A 128 48.40 47.71 -8.33
CA LYS A 128 49.75 47.93 -8.89
C LYS A 128 49.81 49.05 -9.93
N ILE A 129 48.80 49.14 -10.81
CA ILE A 129 48.70 50.23 -11.80
C ILE A 129 48.53 51.58 -11.10
N SER A 130 47.77 51.62 -10.00
CA SER A 130 47.60 52.83 -9.18
C SER A 130 48.90 53.30 -8.51
N GLU A 131 49.82 52.39 -8.19
CA GLU A 131 51.16 52.74 -7.69
C GLU A 131 52.12 53.20 -8.81
N ILE A 132 52.13 52.54 -9.96
CA ILE A 132 53.03 52.85 -11.08
C ILE A 132 52.72 54.22 -11.71
N GLN A 133 51.46 54.67 -11.69
CA GLN A 133 51.07 56.00 -12.15
C GLN A 133 51.68 57.16 -11.33
N LYS A 134 52.30 56.88 -10.18
CA LYS A 134 52.94 57.92 -9.34
C LYS A 134 54.41 58.21 -9.71
N THR A 135 55.09 57.40 -10.54
CA THR A 135 56.57 57.40 -10.52
C THR A 135 57.38 57.45 -11.82
N THR A 136 56.84 57.63 -13.04
CA THR A 136 57.71 57.42 -14.24
C THR A 136 57.66 58.49 -15.35
N LYS A 137 58.86 58.84 -15.85
CA LYS A 137 59.27 59.89 -16.81
C LYS A 137 59.11 59.49 -18.30
N PRO A 138 59.12 60.45 -19.25
CA PRO A 138 58.45 60.34 -20.58
C PRO A 138 59.16 59.58 -21.71
N GLN A 139 60.36 59.00 -21.51
CA GLN A 139 61.18 58.53 -22.65
C GLN A 139 61.09 57.01 -22.91
N GLU A 140 60.72 56.20 -21.91
CA GLU A 140 60.25 54.81 -22.12
C GLU A 140 58.81 54.77 -22.66
N LEU A 141 58.05 55.85 -22.46
CA LEU A 141 56.66 56.00 -22.90
C LEU A 141 56.53 55.84 -24.41
N SER A 142 57.50 56.29 -25.22
CA SER A 142 57.40 56.22 -26.68
C SER A 142 57.50 54.80 -27.23
N GLN A 143 58.35 53.96 -26.63
CA GLN A 143 58.48 52.55 -27.04
C GLN A 143 57.31 51.72 -26.51
N GLN A 144 56.90 52.00 -25.27
CA GLN A 144 55.74 51.35 -24.65
C GLN A 144 54.42 51.75 -25.33
N VAL A 145 54.32 52.98 -25.86
CA VAL A 145 53.19 53.44 -26.68
C VAL A 145 53.19 52.73 -28.04
N GLN A 146 54.35 52.47 -28.65
CA GLN A 146 54.44 51.73 -29.91
C GLN A 146 54.03 50.26 -29.74
N ASP A 147 54.51 49.61 -28.68
CA ASP A 147 54.14 48.24 -28.35
C ASP A 147 52.68 48.14 -27.87
N SER A 148 52.19 49.17 -27.17
CA SER A 148 50.76 49.33 -26.88
C SER A 148 49.94 49.54 -28.15
N MET A 149 50.43 50.28 -29.14
CA MET A 149 49.69 50.53 -30.38
C MET A 149 49.53 49.25 -31.21
N ASN A 150 50.57 48.41 -31.25
CA ASN A 150 50.50 47.08 -31.86
C ASN A 150 49.58 46.14 -31.07
N SER A 151 49.64 46.18 -29.74
CA SER A 151 48.75 45.39 -28.87
C SER A 151 47.30 45.87 -28.94
N ILE A 152 47.05 47.17 -29.03
CA ILE A 152 45.74 47.79 -29.25
C ILE A 152 45.20 47.42 -30.62
N LYS A 153 46.04 47.35 -31.65
CA LYS A 153 45.64 46.90 -32.99
C LYS A 153 45.26 45.41 -33.01
N ASN A 154 46.01 44.57 -32.31
CA ASN A 154 45.69 43.15 -32.20
C ASN A 154 44.42 42.94 -31.34
N ASN A 155 44.35 43.62 -30.20
CA ASN A 155 43.18 43.58 -29.33
C ASN A 155 41.94 44.15 -30.02
N SER A 156 42.07 45.21 -30.84
CA SER A 156 40.93 45.74 -31.60
C SER A 156 40.42 44.76 -32.65
N GLN A 157 41.31 44.03 -33.33
CA GLN A 157 40.92 42.92 -34.21
C GLN A 157 40.23 41.79 -33.43
N MET A 158 40.70 41.48 -32.22
CA MET A 158 40.06 40.50 -31.35
C MET A 158 38.68 40.99 -30.87
N ILE A 159 38.56 42.26 -30.50
CA ILE A 159 37.30 42.92 -30.12
C ILE A 159 36.31 42.92 -31.29
N ILE A 160 36.76 43.15 -32.53
CA ILE A 160 35.91 43.04 -33.73
C ILE A 160 35.39 41.61 -33.92
N LYS A 161 36.24 40.59 -33.75
CA LYS A 161 35.81 39.19 -33.81
C LYS A 161 34.87 38.81 -32.64
N ILE A 162 35.11 39.37 -31.46
CA ILE A 162 34.22 39.21 -30.30
C ILE A 162 32.89 39.90 -30.56
N ALA A 163 32.86 41.09 -31.14
CA ALA A 163 31.65 41.82 -31.50
C ALA A 163 30.82 41.04 -32.53
N GLN A 164 31.47 40.50 -33.57
CA GLN A 164 30.82 39.62 -34.55
C GLN A 164 30.21 38.37 -33.88
N ARG A 165 30.95 37.72 -32.98
CA ARG A 165 30.43 36.59 -32.18
C ARG A 165 29.31 37.01 -31.22
N ILE A 166 29.35 38.21 -30.66
CA ILE A 166 28.29 38.75 -29.80
C ILE A 166 27.03 39.00 -30.62
N ASP A 167 27.14 39.48 -31.85
CA ASP A 167 26.00 39.66 -32.75
C ASP A 167 25.38 38.31 -33.13
N GLU A 168 26.20 37.29 -33.42
CA GLU A 168 25.73 35.90 -33.63
C GLU A 168 25.02 35.34 -32.39
N VAL A 169 25.64 35.45 -31.21
CA VAL A 169 25.04 35.01 -29.93
C VAL A 169 23.77 35.80 -29.61
N ARG A 170 23.70 37.08 -29.94
CA ARG A 170 22.50 37.91 -29.77
C ARG A 170 21.38 37.44 -30.68
N ASP A 171 21.68 37.07 -31.92
CA ASP A 171 20.68 36.58 -32.87
C ASP A 171 20.16 35.19 -32.45
N ASP A 172 21.03 34.32 -31.96
CA ASP A 172 20.66 33.05 -31.34
C ASP A 172 19.85 33.26 -30.04
N MET A 173 20.23 34.22 -29.19
CA MET A 173 19.45 34.61 -28.02
C MET A 173 18.08 35.17 -28.40
N ARG A 174 17.93 35.89 -29.53
CA ARG A 174 16.63 36.33 -30.04
C ARG A 174 15.77 35.16 -30.48
N LYS A 175 16.34 34.16 -31.17
CA LYS A 175 15.63 32.92 -31.54
C LYS A 175 15.21 32.11 -30.31
N VAL A 176 16.06 32.05 -29.28
CA VAL A 176 15.73 31.42 -27.99
C VAL A 176 14.69 32.23 -27.22
N SER A 177 14.76 33.57 -27.27
CA SER A 177 13.76 34.46 -26.68
C SER A 177 12.40 34.39 -27.39
N GLY A 178 12.35 34.03 -28.67
CA GLY A 178 11.10 33.69 -29.34
C GLY A 178 10.41 32.45 -28.75
N LYS A 179 11.16 31.58 -28.04
CA LYS A 179 10.59 30.50 -27.22
C LYS A 179 10.09 30.98 -25.85
N THR A 180 10.33 32.24 -25.47
CA THR A 180 9.73 32.83 -24.27
C THR A 180 8.22 33.02 -24.42
N ASP A 181 7.68 33.13 -25.64
CA ASP A 181 6.24 33.15 -25.86
C ASP A 181 5.58 31.82 -25.46
N SER A 182 6.25 30.69 -25.69
CA SER A 182 5.79 29.39 -25.16
C SER A 182 5.86 29.29 -23.62
N PHE A 183 6.71 30.09 -22.96
CA PHE A 183 6.74 30.16 -21.50
C PHE A 183 5.54 30.94 -20.94
N LEU A 184 5.05 31.97 -21.65
CA LEU A 184 3.81 32.67 -21.29
C LEU A 184 2.59 31.75 -21.42
N GLU A 185 2.60 30.86 -22.41
CA GLU A 185 1.56 29.87 -22.61
C GLU A 185 1.55 28.81 -21.48
N ILE A 186 2.74 28.35 -21.06
CA ILE A 186 2.90 27.48 -19.87
C ILE A 186 2.40 28.16 -18.60
N SER A 187 2.67 29.46 -18.43
CA SER A 187 2.22 30.22 -17.25
C SER A 187 0.68 30.37 -17.23
N SER A 188 0.07 30.53 -18.40
CA SER A 188 -1.40 30.52 -18.58
C SER A 188 -2.01 29.14 -18.23
N GLU A 189 -1.40 28.05 -18.71
CA GLU A 189 -1.83 26.69 -18.37
C GLU A 189 -1.66 26.37 -16.89
N MET A 190 -0.57 26.84 -16.27
CA MET A 190 -0.30 26.66 -14.84
C MET A 190 -1.33 27.38 -13.97
N ASN A 191 -1.78 28.57 -14.39
CA ASN A 191 -2.88 29.28 -13.74
C ASN A 191 -4.21 28.54 -13.88
N LYS A 192 -4.51 27.94 -15.04
CA LYS A 192 -5.71 27.09 -15.21
C LYS A 192 -5.65 25.87 -14.31
N LEU A 193 -4.49 25.23 -14.21
CA LEU A 193 -4.29 24.08 -13.32
C LEU A 193 -4.45 24.47 -11.85
N LYS A 194 -3.92 25.63 -11.44
CA LYS A 194 -4.08 26.17 -10.09
C LYS A 194 -5.55 26.38 -9.74
N ASN A 195 -6.33 26.99 -10.62
CA ASN A 195 -7.75 27.22 -10.40
C ASN A 195 -8.53 25.88 -10.26
N ASN A 196 -8.22 24.89 -11.09
CA ASN A 196 -8.83 23.56 -10.97
C ASN A 196 -8.46 22.87 -9.65
N LEU A 197 -7.24 23.08 -9.17
CA LEU A 197 -6.75 22.48 -7.93
C LEU A 197 -7.38 23.15 -6.69
N GLU A 198 -7.59 24.46 -6.70
CA GLU A 198 -8.38 25.18 -5.68
C GLU A 198 -9.84 24.69 -5.68
N GLU A 199 -10.43 24.45 -6.84
CA GLU A 199 -11.80 23.95 -6.93
C GLU A 199 -11.94 22.51 -6.36
N ILE A 200 -10.96 21.64 -6.63
CA ILE A 200 -10.88 20.28 -6.05
C ILE A 200 -10.65 20.35 -4.53
N SER A 201 -9.80 21.27 -4.06
CA SER A 201 -9.56 21.49 -2.63
C SER A 201 -10.85 21.89 -1.91
N SER A 202 -11.61 22.84 -2.47
CA SER A 202 -12.90 23.27 -1.91
C SER A 202 -13.95 22.15 -1.88
N LYS A 203 -13.94 21.25 -2.87
CA LYS A 203 -14.81 20.06 -2.90
C LYS A 203 -14.38 19.02 -1.86
N THR A 204 -13.09 18.94 -1.55
CA THR A 204 -12.53 18.04 -0.54
C THR A 204 -12.85 18.52 0.87
N GLU A 205 -12.80 19.82 1.14
CA GLU A 205 -13.24 20.40 2.43
C GLU A 205 -14.74 20.15 2.70
N LYS A 206 -15.58 20.22 1.66
CA LYS A 206 -17.00 19.85 1.76
C LYS A 206 -17.20 18.36 2.06
N LEU A 207 -16.28 17.50 1.63
CA LEU A 207 -16.31 16.06 1.92
C LEU A 207 -15.91 15.76 3.36
N ASP A 208 -14.96 16.52 3.93
CA ASP A 208 -14.61 16.45 5.36
C ASP A 208 -15.79 16.89 6.25
N THR A 209 -16.55 17.89 5.82
CA THR A 209 -17.80 18.28 6.48
C THR A 209 -18.84 17.14 6.44
N GLY A 210 -18.89 16.38 5.34
CA GLY A 210 -19.71 15.17 5.22
C GLY A 210 -19.31 14.07 6.22
N ASN A 211 -18.02 13.87 6.45
CA ASN A 211 -17.52 12.94 7.47
C ASN A 211 -17.90 13.36 8.90
N GLN A 212 -17.85 14.67 9.20
CA GLN A 212 -18.28 15.19 10.51
C GLN A 212 -19.78 14.99 10.75
N ILE A 213 -20.61 15.14 9.71
CA ILE A 213 -22.06 14.87 9.80
C ILE A 213 -22.31 13.38 10.04
N ILE A 214 -21.59 12.48 9.36
CA ILE A 214 -21.70 11.03 9.57
C ILE A 214 -21.28 10.65 10.99
N GLN A 215 -20.21 11.26 11.51
CA GLN A 215 -19.74 11.00 12.87
C GLN A 215 -20.75 11.51 13.92
N SER A 216 -21.35 12.68 13.70
CA SER A 216 -22.40 13.23 14.56
C SER A 216 -23.66 12.37 14.55
N LEU A 217 -24.10 11.90 13.38
CA LEU A 217 -25.23 10.99 13.25
C LEU A 217 -24.96 9.64 13.93
N LYS A 218 -23.74 9.11 13.80
CA LYS A 218 -23.33 7.88 14.48
C LYS A 218 -23.41 8.04 16.01
N GLN A 219 -22.97 9.18 16.53
CA GLN A 219 -22.98 9.48 17.96
C GLN A 219 -24.42 9.68 18.49
N GLU A 220 -25.31 10.29 17.71
CA GLU A 220 -26.73 10.38 18.03
C GLU A 220 -27.42 9.00 18.00
N PHE A 221 -27.08 8.12 17.05
CA PHE A 221 -27.58 6.75 17.05
C PHE A 221 -27.10 5.94 18.27
N GLU A 222 -25.84 6.12 18.68
CA GLU A 222 -25.28 5.50 19.88
C GLU A 222 -26.00 5.99 21.15
N ARG A 223 -26.28 7.30 21.24
CA ARG A 223 -27.12 7.88 22.32
C ARG A 223 -28.55 7.36 22.34
N ILE A 224 -29.19 7.19 21.18
CA ILE A 224 -30.56 6.65 21.10
C ILE A 224 -30.57 5.16 21.50
N ALA A 225 -29.53 4.40 21.13
CA ALA A 225 -29.36 3.02 21.54
C ALA A 225 -29.14 2.89 23.05
N GLU A 226 -28.31 3.77 23.64
CA GLU A 226 -28.08 3.83 25.10
C GLU A 226 -29.33 4.32 25.86
N GLY A 227 -30.06 5.30 25.35
CA GLY A 227 -31.31 5.79 25.93
C GLY A 227 -32.46 4.78 25.92
N SER A 228 -32.38 3.74 25.08
CA SER A 228 -33.36 2.64 25.09
C SER A 228 -33.13 1.63 26.24
N ILE A 229 -31.99 1.71 26.94
CA ILE A 229 -31.66 0.85 28.09
C ILE A 229 -32.23 1.43 29.40
N SER A 230 -32.72 2.68 29.41
CA SER A 230 -33.28 3.39 30.57
C SER A 230 -34.67 2.92 31.05
N THR A 231 -35.06 1.67 30.78
CA THR A 231 -36.28 1.08 31.39
C THR A 231 -36.06 0.67 32.84
N THR A 232 -34.81 0.53 33.29
CA THR A 232 -34.48 0.24 34.70
C THR A 232 -34.54 1.49 35.60
N ASP A 233 -34.16 2.66 35.10
CA ASP A 233 -34.18 3.92 35.88
C ASP A 233 -35.60 4.46 36.06
N LEU A 234 -36.46 4.34 35.05
CA LEU A 234 -37.88 4.72 35.17
C LEU A 234 -38.60 3.95 36.28
N ASN A 235 -38.25 2.67 36.50
CA ASN A 235 -38.84 1.87 37.57
C ASN A 235 -38.35 2.30 38.95
N ALA A 236 -37.07 2.68 39.07
CA ALA A 236 -36.51 3.19 40.31
C ALA A 236 -37.11 4.56 40.68
N GLU A 237 -37.29 5.44 39.69
CA GLU A 237 -37.96 6.73 39.88
C GLU A 237 -39.44 6.56 40.26
N LEU A 238 -40.15 5.60 39.67
CA LEU A 238 -41.56 5.33 40.01
C LEU A 238 -41.72 4.83 41.44
N GLU A 239 -40.85 3.94 41.91
CA GLU A 239 -40.84 3.49 43.31
C GLU A 239 -40.43 4.63 44.27
N ALA A 240 -39.48 5.49 43.89
CA ALA A 240 -39.12 6.67 44.69
C ALA A 240 -40.28 7.67 44.80
N ILE A 241 -40.99 7.94 43.70
CA ILE A 241 -42.18 8.80 43.69
C ILE A 241 -43.27 8.22 44.59
N LYS A 242 -43.52 6.90 44.51
CA LYS A 242 -44.47 6.20 45.37
C LYS A 242 -44.13 6.36 46.86
N VAL A 243 -42.86 6.17 47.23
CA VAL A 243 -42.38 6.40 48.62
C VAL A 243 -42.60 7.85 49.06
N THR A 244 -42.35 8.84 48.18
CA THR A 244 -42.63 10.25 48.53
C THR A 244 -44.11 10.55 48.67
N ILE A 245 -44.99 9.95 47.87
CA ILE A 245 -46.44 10.10 47.99
C ILE A 245 -46.93 9.54 49.33
N ASP A 246 -46.46 8.35 49.73
CA ASP A 246 -46.79 7.75 51.02
C ASP A 246 -46.30 8.62 52.19
N SER A 247 -45.10 9.22 52.06
CA SER A 247 -44.57 10.13 53.07
C SER A 247 -45.38 11.43 53.18
N ILE A 248 -45.78 12.04 52.05
CA ILE A 248 -46.62 13.25 52.04
C ILE A 248 -48.00 12.94 52.64
N SER A 249 -48.59 11.80 52.30
CA SER A 249 -49.86 11.33 52.89
C SER A 249 -49.77 11.22 54.42
N SER A 250 -48.65 10.68 54.94
CA SER A 250 -48.40 10.60 56.39
C SER A 250 -48.14 11.95 57.08
N LYS A 251 -47.70 12.98 56.34
CA LYS A 251 -47.50 14.34 56.86
C LYS A 251 -48.79 15.17 56.79
N ALA A 252 -49.63 14.94 55.79
CA ALA A 252 -50.93 15.59 55.68
C ALA A 252 -51.85 15.23 56.85
N SER A 253 -51.81 13.99 57.35
CA SER A 253 -52.55 13.58 58.55
C SER A 253 -52.08 14.28 59.85
N LYS A 254 -50.94 14.98 59.84
CA LYS A 254 -50.45 15.79 60.97
C LYS A 254 -50.84 17.27 60.88
N ILE A 255 -51.40 17.74 59.75
CA ILE A 255 -51.82 19.15 59.57
C ILE A 255 -53.07 19.49 60.40
N ASP A 256 -53.93 18.51 60.72
CA ASP A 256 -55.07 18.70 61.62
C ASP A 256 -54.64 19.11 63.06
N SER A 257 -53.36 18.93 63.43
CA SER A 257 -52.83 19.31 64.76
C SER A 257 -52.27 20.74 64.86
N LEU A 258 -52.21 21.51 63.76
CA LEU A 258 -51.66 22.89 63.75
C LEU A 258 -52.69 24.00 64.01
N GLY A 259 -53.99 23.69 64.01
CA GLY A 259 -55.06 24.65 64.32
C GLY A 259 -54.99 25.23 65.74
N GLY A 260 -54.43 24.49 66.70
CA GLY A 260 -54.28 24.95 68.09
C GLY A 260 -53.12 25.92 68.36
N VAL A 261 -52.10 25.96 67.48
CA VAL A 261 -50.89 26.79 67.68
C VAL A 261 -51.10 28.23 67.22
N ILE A 262 -52.00 28.45 66.26
CA ILE A 262 -52.28 29.77 65.67
C ILE A 262 -53.03 30.69 66.65
N GLU A 263 -53.85 30.13 67.54
CA GLU A 263 -54.58 30.90 68.57
C GLU A 263 -53.61 31.49 69.63
N GLY A 264 -52.54 30.77 69.99
CA GLY A 264 -51.59 31.18 71.03
C GLY A 264 -50.64 32.31 70.64
N LEU A 265 -50.24 32.39 69.36
CA LEU A 265 -49.34 33.46 68.86
C LEU A 265 -50.04 34.82 68.77
N LYS A 266 -51.35 34.84 68.57
CA LYS A 266 -52.15 36.07 68.51
C LYS A 266 -52.13 36.83 69.83
N GLN A 267 -52.17 36.11 70.95
CA GLN A 267 -52.24 36.69 72.30
C GLN A 267 -50.91 37.34 72.74
N GLN A 268 -49.77 36.93 72.18
CA GLN A 268 -48.45 37.49 72.50
C GLN A 268 -48.16 38.82 71.78
N PHE A 269 -48.78 39.05 70.62
CA PHE A 269 -48.53 40.25 69.81
C PHE A 269 -49.20 41.50 70.41
N GLU A 270 -50.30 41.32 71.14
CA GLU A 270 -51.06 42.41 71.76
C GLU A 270 -50.29 43.08 72.92
N THR A 271 -49.50 42.30 73.68
CA THR A 271 -48.73 42.79 74.85
C THR A 271 -47.48 43.61 74.47
N ILE A 272 -46.89 43.38 73.29
CA ILE A 272 -45.65 44.04 72.86
C ILE A 272 -45.92 45.48 72.35
N SER A 273 -47.14 45.74 71.87
CA SER A 273 -47.54 47.04 71.30
C SER A 273 -47.61 48.17 72.34
N GLU A 274 -47.85 47.86 73.62
CA GLU A 274 -48.05 48.88 74.67
C GLU A 274 -46.75 49.46 75.26
N ASN A 275 -45.61 48.77 75.16
CA ASN A 275 -44.35 49.20 75.79
C ASN A 275 -43.49 50.18 74.95
N ALA A 276 -43.84 50.42 73.68
CA ALA A 276 -42.98 51.18 72.75
C ALA A 276 -43.19 52.71 72.75
N LYS A 277 -44.09 53.25 73.58
CA LYS A 277 -44.50 54.69 73.51
C LYS A 277 -43.81 55.64 74.50
N SER A 278 -42.84 55.20 75.32
CA SER A 278 -42.35 55.99 76.46
C SER A 278 -40.92 56.57 76.38
N ALA A 279 -40.21 56.50 75.24
CA ALA A 279 -38.77 56.86 75.19
C ALA A 279 -38.33 57.79 74.04
N GLN A 280 -39.00 58.94 73.83
CA GLN A 280 -38.61 59.87 72.75
C GLN A 280 -38.63 61.37 73.12
N SER A 281 -38.11 61.75 74.29
CA SER A 281 -38.08 63.18 74.67
C SER A 281 -36.95 63.53 75.64
N LEU A 282 -35.68 63.60 75.18
CA LEU A 282 -34.61 64.28 75.95
C LEU A 282 -33.32 64.70 75.17
N SER A 283 -33.34 64.87 73.84
CA SER A 283 -32.08 65.02 73.06
C SER A 283 -31.85 66.38 72.35
N THR A 284 -32.70 67.39 72.50
CA THR A 284 -32.74 68.52 71.55
C THR A 284 -32.07 69.83 71.97
N GLN A 285 -31.50 69.95 73.18
CA GLN A 285 -30.92 71.24 73.64
C GLN A 285 -29.39 71.33 73.51
N THR A 286 -28.66 70.21 73.46
CA THR A 286 -27.18 70.17 73.46
C THR A 286 -26.53 70.37 72.07
N MET A 287 -27.31 70.26 70.98
CA MET A 287 -26.77 70.29 69.61
C MET A 287 -26.50 71.70 69.05
N LYS A 288 -27.03 72.76 69.68
CA LYS A 288 -27.02 74.11 69.08
C LYS A 288 -25.75 74.92 69.32
N ASP A 289 -25.00 74.63 70.40
CA ASP A 289 -23.78 75.37 70.77
C ASP A 289 -22.48 74.74 70.20
N LEU A 290 -22.55 73.46 69.80
CA LEU A 290 -21.47 72.75 69.10
C LEU A 290 -21.33 73.17 67.63
N GLY A 291 -22.42 73.61 66.98
CA GLY A 291 -22.42 73.96 65.55
C GLY A 291 -21.48 75.12 65.19
N GLY A 292 -21.51 76.22 65.94
CA GLY A 292 -20.72 77.41 65.60
C GLY A 292 -19.20 77.25 65.76
N LYS A 293 -18.74 76.30 66.59
CA LYS A 293 -17.31 75.95 66.70
C LYS A 293 -16.87 74.99 65.59
N ILE A 294 -17.78 74.18 65.06
CA ILE A 294 -17.51 73.28 63.94
C ILE A 294 -17.30 74.07 62.65
N ASP A 295 -18.14 75.06 62.35
CA ASP A 295 -18.07 75.85 61.12
C ASP A 295 -16.71 76.57 60.93
N LYS A 296 -16.11 77.03 62.04
CA LYS A 296 -14.82 77.73 62.02
C LYS A 296 -13.63 76.77 61.82
N ILE A 297 -13.71 75.57 62.42
CA ILE A 297 -12.72 74.51 62.23
C ILE A 297 -12.79 73.94 60.80
N GLU A 298 -14.00 73.84 60.24
CA GLU A 298 -14.24 73.35 58.88
C GLU A 298 -13.56 74.25 57.83
N THR A 299 -13.60 75.57 58.05
CA THR A 299 -13.00 76.55 57.14
C THR A 299 -11.46 76.48 57.13
N GLU A 300 -10.83 76.30 58.29
CA GLU A 300 -9.35 76.19 58.39
C GLU A 300 -8.83 74.82 57.91
N ILE A 301 -9.58 73.74 58.13
CA ILE A 301 -9.28 72.40 57.59
C ILE A 301 -9.37 72.40 56.06
N GLY A 302 -10.36 73.08 55.46
CA GLY A 302 -10.50 73.18 54.00
C GLY A 302 -9.29 73.80 53.30
N GLY A 303 -8.70 74.85 53.88
CA GLY A 303 -7.50 75.51 53.34
C GLY A 303 -6.21 74.69 53.48
N LEU A 304 -6.10 73.88 54.53
CA LEU A 304 -4.97 72.96 54.73
C LEU A 304 -5.10 71.69 53.87
N SER A 305 -6.31 71.17 53.67
CA SER A 305 -6.59 70.01 52.80
C SER A 305 -6.14 70.26 51.37
N GLN A 306 -6.54 71.39 50.76
CA GLN A 306 -6.15 71.72 49.38
C GLN A 306 -4.64 71.81 49.17
N ARG A 307 -3.89 72.21 50.21
CA ARG A 307 -2.44 72.35 50.17
C ARG A 307 -1.71 71.00 50.37
N ALA A 308 -2.28 70.10 51.17
CA ALA A 308 -1.83 68.73 51.32
C ALA A 308 -2.12 67.89 50.07
N ASP A 309 -3.30 68.02 49.46
CA ASP A 309 -3.69 67.29 48.25
C ASP A 309 -2.76 67.60 47.07
N SER A 310 -2.34 68.87 46.93
CA SER A 310 -1.42 69.30 45.86
C SER A 310 0.01 68.74 46.02
N THR A 311 0.44 68.37 47.22
CA THR A 311 1.77 67.79 47.47
C THR A 311 1.75 66.25 47.51
N ALA A 312 0.62 65.65 47.90
CA ALA A 312 0.37 64.22 47.77
C ALA A 312 0.31 63.76 46.30
N PHE A 313 -0.31 64.56 45.42
CA PHE A 313 -0.44 64.27 43.98
C PHE A 313 0.91 64.05 43.26
N VAL A 314 1.95 64.83 43.63
CA VAL A 314 3.30 64.69 43.05
C VAL A 314 4.02 63.45 43.59
N GLY A 315 3.80 63.09 44.86
CA GLY A 315 4.36 61.88 45.46
C GLY A 315 3.71 60.59 44.95
N GLU A 316 2.41 60.62 44.68
CA GLU A 316 1.69 59.51 44.03
C GLU A 316 2.09 59.34 42.58
N GLY A 317 2.29 60.43 41.82
CA GLY A 317 2.79 60.35 40.45
C GLY A 317 4.18 59.70 40.35
N LEU A 318 5.10 60.02 41.27
CA LEU A 318 6.43 59.39 41.32
C LEU A 318 6.36 57.90 41.72
N LYS A 319 5.46 57.52 42.63
CA LYS A 319 5.23 56.11 42.98
C LYS A 319 4.61 55.33 41.82
N SER A 320 3.63 55.90 41.12
CA SER A 320 3.02 55.33 39.92
C SER A 320 4.08 55.09 38.84
N VAL A 321 4.93 56.07 38.56
CA VAL A 321 6.01 55.90 37.57
C VAL A 321 7.02 54.82 38.00
N GLN A 322 7.34 54.73 39.29
CA GLN A 322 8.22 53.68 39.81
C GLN A 322 7.59 52.28 39.75
N GLU A 323 6.29 52.18 40.00
CA GLU A 323 5.50 50.95 39.88
C GLU A 323 5.39 50.52 38.40
N ASP A 324 5.14 51.46 37.49
CA ASP A 324 5.11 51.22 36.05
C ASP A 324 6.46 50.73 35.51
N ILE A 325 7.57 51.32 35.99
CA ILE A 325 8.93 50.87 35.65
C ILE A 325 9.22 49.46 36.18
N SER A 326 8.74 49.14 37.38
CA SER A 326 8.92 47.81 37.98
C SER A 326 8.09 46.77 37.23
N ASN A 327 6.85 47.10 36.91
CA ASN A 327 5.95 46.27 36.09
C ASN A 327 6.51 46.06 34.69
N PHE A 328 7.05 47.10 34.06
CA PHE A 328 7.71 46.98 32.76
C PHE A 328 8.91 46.04 32.82
N LYS A 329 9.79 46.21 33.81
CA LYS A 329 10.98 45.36 33.99
C LYS A 329 10.59 43.89 34.21
N GLN A 330 9.58 43.64 35.05
CA GLN A 330 9.07 42.30 35.30
C GLN A 330 8.49 41.67 34.02
N ASN A 331 7.67 42.41 33.28
CA ASN A 331 7.05 41.93 32.04
C ASN A 331 8.09 41.63 30.95
N VAL A 332 9.12 42.47 30.83
CA VAL A 332 10.25 42.22 29.91
C VAL A 332 11.03 40.97 30.32
N PHE A 333 11.28 40.77 31.61
CA PHE A 333 11.97 39.58 32.12
C PHE A 333 11.16 38.30 31.87
N ASP A 334 9.87 38.31 32.19
CA ASP A 334 8.99 37.15 32.00
C ASP A 334 8.81 36.80 30.51
N LYS A 335 8.69 37.81 29.65
CA LYS A 335 8.68 37.61 28.18
C LYS A 335 10.00 37.04 27.68
N THR A 336 11.14 37.51 28.20
CA THR A 336 12.47 37.02 27.81
C THR A 336 12.63 35.55 28.19
N ASN A 337 12.27 35.17 29.43
CA ASN A 337 12.28 33.78 29.87
C ASN A 337 11.35 32.89 29.03
N SER A 338 10.15 33.38 28.68
CA SER A 338 9.22 32.64 27.83
C SER A 338 9.78 32.44 26.41
N ILE A 339 10.43 33.45 25.85
CA ILE A 339 11.10 33.35 24.54
C ILE A 339 12.22 32.31 24.60
N GLU A 340 13.05 32.33 25.65
CA GLU A 340 14.17 31.41 25.81
C GLU A 340 13.69 29.94 25.95
N GLN A 341 12.62 29.71 26.71
CA GLN A 341 11.98 28.38 26.78
C GLN A 341 11.40 27.92 25.43
N LYS A 342 10.78 28.84 24.67
CA LYS A 342 10.27 28.51 23.33
C LYS A 342 11.39 28.19 22.36
N ILE A 343 12.52 28.90 22.43
CA ILE A 343 13.71 28.61 21.63
C ILE A 343 14.30 27.25 21.99
N ALA A 344 14.40 26.92 23.29
CA ALA A 344 14.86 25.60 23.73
C ALA A 344 13.94 24.48 23.21
N SER A 345 12.62 24.65 23.33
CA SER A 345 11.63 23.70 22.83
C SER A 345 11.71 23.53 21.31
N ALA A 346 11.87 24.62 20.56
CA ALA A 346 12.05 24.59 19.11
C ALA A 346 13.36 23.88 18.72
N SER A 347 14.45 24.10 19.47
CA SER A 347 15.73 23.42 19.25
C SER A 347 15.63 21.90 19.44
N ASP A 348 14.91 21.45 20.48
CA ASP A 348 14.69 20.02 20.72
C ASP A 348 13.78 19.37 19.66
N ILE A 349 12.75 20.09 19.19
CA ILE A 349 11.93 19.64 18.06
C ILE A 349 12.79 19.50 16.81
N LEU A 350 13.69 20.45 16.54
CA LEU A 350 14.58 20.43 15.38
C LEU A 350 15.55 19.24 15.44
N LYS A 351 16.14 18.94 16.60
CA LYS A 351 16.98 17.74 16.79
C LYS A 351 16.20 16.44 16.61
N ARG A 352 14.96 16.37 17.11
CA ARG A 352 14.09 15.19 16.92
C ARG A 352 13.69 15.04 15.45
N GLN A 353 13.47 16.14 14.75
CA GLN A 353 13.19 16.14 13.31
C GLN A 353 14.38 15.62 12.53
N ASP A 354 15.61 16.11 12.79
CA ASP A 354 16.82 15.63 12.13
C ASP A 354 17.03 14.12 12.37
N ALA A 355 16.85 13.65 13.60
CA ALA A 355 16.93 12.23 13.92
C ALA A 355 15.86 11.40 13.18
N SER A 356 14.63 11.91 13.12
CA SER A 356 13.53 11.29 12.38
C SER A 356 13.82 11.21 10.87
N THR A 357 14.39 12.27 10.29
CA THR A 357 14.80 12.30 8.88
C THR A 357 15.91 11.28 8.58
N VAL A 358 16.91 11.16 9.46
CA VAL A 358 17.96 10.14 9.32
C VAL A 358 17.36 8.72 9.41
N GLU A 359 16.45 8.46 10.34
CA GLU A 359 15.76 7.18 10.42
C GLU A 359 14.88 6.91 9.20
N PHE A 360 14.20 7.93 8.68
CA PHE A 360 13.39 7.83 7.47
C PHE A 360 14.24 7.43 6.27
N HIS A 361 15.39 8.08 6.04
CA HIS A 361 16.32 7.71 4.98
C HIS A 361 16.81 6.27 5.15
N LYS A 362 17.24 5.87 6.36
CA LYS A 362 17.70 4.50 6.63
C LYS A 362 16.61 3.45 6.37
N LYS A 363 15.37 3.73 6.75
CA LYS A 363 14.23 2.84 6.48
C LYS A 363 13.91 2.79 4.98
N SER A 364 13.97 3.93 4.29
CA SER A 364 13.74 4.03 2.85
C SER A 364 14.78 3.25 2.05
N ASP A 365 16.06 3.34 2.41
CA ASP A 365 17.14 2.58 1.77
C ASP A 365 16.93 1.06 1.94
N LYS A 366 16.58 0.63 3.15
CA LYS A 366 16.26 -0.78 3.41
C LYS A 366 15.04 -1.25 2.60
N LEU A 367 14.01 -0.41 2.49
CA LEU A 367 12.82 -0.70 1.69
C LEU A 367 13.18 -0.84 0.20
N PHE A 368 14.08 0.00 -0.30
CA PHE A 368 14.58 -0.09 -1.67
C PHE A 368 15.33 -1.40 -1.91
N GLU A 369 16.21 -1.83 -1.00
CA GLU A 369 16.90 -3.12 -1.08
C GLU A 369 15.91 -4.30 -1.10
N GLU A 370 14.91 -4.29 -0.22
CA GLU A 370 13.86 -5.32 -0.18
C GLU A 370 13.04 -5.35 -1.48
N ILE A 371 12.70 -4.19 -2.05
CA ILE A 371 12.01 -4.08 -3.35
C ILE A 371 12.85 -4.67 -4.49
N GLN A 372 14.17 -4.42 -4.51
CA GLN A 372 15.06 -5.01 -5.53
C GLN A 372 15.13 -6.54 -5.38
N SER A 373 15.19 -7.05 -4.15
CA SER A 373 15.14 -8.49 -3.89
C SER A 373 13.84 -9.12 -4.38
N ILE A 374 12.69 -8.51 -4.04
CA ILE A 374 11.37 -8.95 -4.51
C ILE A 374 11.29 -8.92 -6.04
N LYS A 375 11.79 -7.88 -6.70
CA LYS A 375 11.84 -7.79 -8.16
C LYS A 375 12.63 -8.95 -8.77
N ASN A 376 13.78 -9.29 -8.20
CA ASN A 376 14.60 -10.40 -8.70
C ASN A 376 13.93 -11.76 -8.52
N VAL A 377 13.34 -12.03 -7.36
CA VAL A 377 12.58 -13.26 -7.10
C VAL A 377 11.35 -13.35 -8.02
N THR A 378 10.63 -12.24 -8.20
CA THR A 378 9.44 -12.19 -9.06
C THR A 378 9.80 -12.42 -10.52
N ASN A 379 10.86 -11.80 -11.03
CA ASN A 379 11.33 -12.02 -12.40
C ASN A 379 11.76 -13.47 -12.64
N LYS A 380 12.44 -14.09 -11.67
CA LYS A 380 12.82 -15.50 -11.75
C LYS A 380 11.59 -16.42 -11.76
N ALA A 381 10.69 -16.27 -10.79
CA ALA A 381 9.45 -17.05 -10.72
C ALA A 381 8.57 -16.89 -11.97
N THR A 382 8.49 -15.67 -12.52
CA THR A 382 7.77 -15.41 -13.78
C THR A 382 8.42 -16.10 -14.97
N SER A 383 9.75 -16.08 -15.04
CA SER A 383 10.50 -16.76 -16.10
C SER A 383 10.34 -18.28 -16.03
N ASP A 384 10.44 -18.86 -14.83
CA ASP A 384 10.32 -20.29 -14.62
C ASP A 384 8.89 -20.76 -14.94
N SER A 385 7.87 -20.05 -14.45
CA SER A 385 6.46 -20.35 -14.77
C SER A 385 6.14 -20.23 -16.26
N SER A 386 6.73 -19.25 -16.97
CA SER A 386 6.57 -19.13 -18.41
C SER A 386 7.23 -20.29 -19.17
N LYS A 387 8.41 -20.74 -18.74
CA LYS A 387 9.10 -21.91 -19.32
C LYS A 387 8.31 -23.20 -19.08
N GLU A 388 7.78 -23.41 -17.89
CA GLU A 388 6.90 -24.55 -17.57
C GLU A 388 5.62 -24.54 -18.41
N MET A 389 4.97 -23.39 -18.56
CA MET A 389 3.77 -23.24 -19.38
C MET A 389 4.07 -23.55 -20.86
N MET A 390 5.21 -23.08 -21.39
CA MET A 390 5.65 -23.41 -22.74
C MET A 390 5.95 -24.91 -22.90
N ALA A 391 6.56 -25.55 -21.90
CA ALA A 391 6.80 -27.00 -21.90
C ALA A 391 5.49 -27.79 -21.97
N LEU A 392 4.50 -27.41 -21.15
CA LEU A 392 3.18 -28.06 -21.13
C LEU A 392 2.41 -27.85 -22.44
N LEU A 393 2.46 -26.66 -23.03
CA LEU A 393 1.84 -26.38 -24.33
C LEU A 393 2.50 -27.22 -25.44
N LYS A 394 3.83 -27.28 -25.48
CA LYS A 394 4.57 -28.12 -26.45
C LYS A 394 4.31 -29.61 -26.25
N LEU A 395 4.17 -30.06 -25.01
CA LEU A 395 3.77 -31.43 -24.69
C LEU A 395 2.35 -31.76 -25.18
N SER A 396 1.41 -30.84 -24.97
CA SER A 396 0.03 -30.98 -25.46
C SER A 396 -0.03 -31.02 -27.00
N GLU A 397 0.70 -30.13 -27.67
CA GLU A 397 0.85 -30.11 -29.12
C GLU A 397 1.41 -31.45 -29.65
N TYR A 398 2.46 -31.95 -29.02
CA TYR A 398 3.05 -33.25 -29.34
C TYR A 398 2.06 -34.41 -29.16
N GLN A 399 1.40 -34.50 -28.00
CA GLN A 399 0.42 -35.57 -27.72
C GLN A 399 -0.76 -35.54 -28.71
N SER A 400 -1.24 -34.34 -29.05
CA SER A 400 -2.29 -34.16 -30.06
C SER A 400 -1.84 -34.64 -31.43
N ASN A 401 -0.62 -34.29 -31.87
CA ASN A 401 -0.07 -34.72 -33.15
C ASN A 401 0.10 -36.25 -33.24
N VAL A 402 0.67 -36.89 -32.21
CA VAL A 402 0.83 -38.35 -32.15
C VAL A 402 -0.53 -39.04 -32.18
N ARG A 403 -1.52 -38.52 -31.43
CA ARG A 403 -2.88 -39.06 -31.44
C ARG A 403 -3.52 -38.94 -32.82
N MET A 404 -3.48 -37.76 -33.45
CA MET A 404 -4.06 -37.51 -34.76
C MET A 404 -3.44 -38.41 -35.84
N ASN A 405 -2.12 -38.55 -35.85
CA ASN A 405 -1.44 -39.46 -36.78
C ASN A 405 -1.83 -40.93 -36.51
N SER A 406 -1.98 -41.33 -35.24
CA SER A 406 -2.36 -42.69 -34.87
C SER A 406 -3.80 -43.08 -35.18
N GLU A 407 -4.68 -42.10 -35.34
CA GLU A 407 -6.07 -42.33 -35.72
C GLU A 407 -6.24 -42.51 -37.24
N SER A 408 -5.20 -42.20 -38.04
CA SER A 408 -5.25 -42.41 -39.48
C SER A 408 -5.38 -43.89 -39.85
N LYS A 409 -6.27 -44.17 -40.80
CA LYS A 409 -6.49 -45.52 -41.33
C LYS A 409 -5.39 -45.98 -42.30
N TYR A 410 -4.70 -45.02 -42.92
CA TYR A 410 -3.62 -45.25 -43.87
C TYR A 410 -2.44 -44.37 -43.50
N GLY A 411 -1.23 -44.89 -43.60
CA GLY A 411 -0.02 -44.13 -43.35
C GLY A 411 1.17 -44.80 -44.02
N GLU A 412 2.20 -44.00 -44.27
CA GLU A 412 3.43 -44.46 -44.91
C GLU A 412 4.59 -44.51 -43.91
N LEU A 413 5.69 -45.13 -44.32
CA LEU A 413 6.92 -45.19 -43.54
C LEU A 413 7.41 -43.80 -43.09
N LYS A 414 7.18 -42.76 -43.91
CA LYS A 414 7.50 -41.36 -43.59
C LYS A 414 6.71 -40.80 -42.42
N ASP A 415 5.48 -41.28 -42.19
CA ASP A 415 4.66 -40.82 -41.07
C ASP A 415 5.16 -41.41 -39.74
N ILE A 416 5.68 -42.64 -39.78
CA ILE A 416 6.37 -43.27 -38.65
C ILE A 416 7.67 -42.52 -38.33
N GLU A 417 8.44 -42.16 -39.36
CA GLU A 417 9.65 -41.35 -39.21
C GLU A 417 9.35 -39.98 -38.62
N LYS A 418 8.29 -39.32 -39.08
CA LYS A 418 7.83 -38.03 -38.53
C LYS A 418 7.40 -38.15 -37.07
N MET A 419 6.66 -39.19 -36.69
CA MET A 419 6.28 -39.43 -35.29
C MET A 419 7.49 -39.74 -34.40
N ALA A 420 8.46 -40.49 -34.91
CA ALA A 420 9.69 -40.79 -34.19
C ALA A 420 10.57 -39.54 -34.00
N ALA A 421 10.71 -38.71 -35.03
CA ALA A 421 11.42 -37.43 -34.95
C ALA A 421 10.75 -36.46 -33.96
N GLN A 422 9.43 -36.31 -34.03
CA GLN A 422 8.66 -35.50 -33.07
C GLN A 422 8.82 -35.99 -31.63
N THR A 423 8.97 -37.30 -31.43
CA THR A 423 9.21 -37.91 -30.12
C THR A 423 10.62 -37.60 -29.60
N ALA A 424 11.62 -37.58 -30.47
CA ALA A 424 12.98 -37.17 -30.10
C ALA A 424 13.05 -35.67 -29.77
N ASP A 425 12.37 -34.82 -30.56
CA ASP A 425 12.36 -33.37 -30.36
C ASP A 425 11.74 -32.97 -29.01
N ILE A 426 10.63 -33.59 -28.61
CA ILE A 426 9.99 -33.28 -27.33
C ILE A 426 10.83 -33.75 -26.14
N VAL A 427 11.53 -34.89 -26.26
CA VAL A 427 12.46 -35.38 -25.23
C VAL A 427 13.62 -34.40 -25.06
N ASN A 428 14.24 -33.99 -26.17
CA ASN A 428 15.34 -33.01 -26.15
C ASN A 428 14.93 -31.64 -25.60
N LEU A 429 13.68 -31.22 -25.85
CA LEU A 429 13.14 -29.96 -25.32
C LEU A 429 12.98 -30.02 -23.80
N PHE A 430 12.44 -31.11 -23.26
CA PHE A 430 12.30 -31.31 -21.81
C PHE A 430 13.66 -31.49 -21.10
N ASP A 431 14.62 -32.15 -21.73
CA ASP A 431 15.98 -32.27 -21.20
C ASP A 431 16.69 -30.91 -21.16
N ARG A 432 16.52 -30.07 -22.19
CA ARG A 432 17.04 -28.69 -22.19
C ARG A 432 16.40 -27.84 -21.09
N ILE A 433 15.08 -27.89 -20.96
CA ILE A 433 14.34 -27.15 -19.93
C ILE A 433 14.77 -27.61 -18.52
N SER A 434 14.99 -28.91 -18.33
CA SER A 434 15.51 -29.46 -17.07
C SER A 434 16.91 -28.94 -16.73
N ILE A 435 17.80 -28.87 -17.71
CA ILE A 435 19.17 -28.34 -17.52
C ILE A 435 19.11 -26.84 -17.18
N GLU A 436 18.27 -26.08 -17.88
CA GLU A 436 18.13 -24.63 -17.66
C GLU A 436 17.44 -24.26 -16.34
N ALA A 437 16.47 -25.05 -15.89
CA ALA A 437 15.75 -24.83 -14.64
C ALA A 437 16.54 -25.29 -13.40
N GLY A 438 17.59 -26.12 -13.58
CA GLY A 438 18.32 -26.74 -12.47
C GLY A 438 17.52 -27.81 -11.72
N GLU A 439 16.27 -28.03 -12.11
CA GLU A 439 15.37 -29.07 -11.61
C GLU A 439 15.24 -30.18 -12.65
N LYS A 440 15.28 -31.44 -12.20
CA LYS A 440 15.05 -32.60 -13.04
C LYS A 440 13.57 -32.65 -13.40
N ILE A 441 13.17 -32.04 -14.52
CA ILE A 441 11.85 -32.16 -15.13
C ILE A 441 11.96 -32.99 -16.42
N PRO A 442 12.48 -34.23 -16.38
CA PRO A 442 12.54 -35.04 -17.57
C PRO A 442 11.12 -35.38 -18.02
N LEU A 443 10.94 -35.59 -19.33
CA LEU A 443 9.66 -36.05 -19.86
C LEU A 443 9.22 -37.33 -19.12
N PRO A 444 7.97 -37.41 -18.60
CA PRO A 444 7.51 -38.58 -17.85
C PRO A 444 7.70 -39.87 -18.67
N GLN A 445 8.15 -40.94 -18.02
CA GLN A 445 8.43 -42.20 -18.70
C GLN A 445 7.15 -42.78 -19.35
N GLU A 446 6.00 -42.51 -18.75
CA GLU A 446 4.68 -42.89 -19.23
C GLU A 446 4.36 -42.25 -20.58
N VAL A 447 4.73 -40.98 -20.79
CA VAL A 447 4.52 -40.30 -22.07
C VAL A 447 5.43 -40.89 -23.14
N ARG A 448 6.69 -41.18 -22.80
CA ARG A 448 7.64 -41.81 -23.72
C ARG A 448 7.19 -43.22 -24.12
N GLN A 449 6.75 -44.03 -23.15
CA GLN A 449 6.21 -45.36 -23.39
C GLN A 449 4.92 -45.32 -24.21
N TRP A 450 4.01 -44.38 -23.91
CA TRP A 450 2.78 -44.18 -24.65
C TRP A 450 3.04 -43.84 -26.13
N ALA A 451 3.98 -42.94 -26.39
CA ALA A 451 4.35 -42.54 -27.75
C ALA A 451 4.91 -43.69 -28.58
N VAL A 452 5.92 -44.41 -28.05
CA VAL A 452 6.51 -45.57 -28.73
C VAL A 452 5.47 -46.68 -28.93
N SER A 453 4.59 -46.89 -27.95
CA SER A 453 3.48 -47.82 -28.09
C SER A 453 2.52 -47.41 -29.20
N LYS A 454 2.21 -46.13 -29.35
CA LYS A 454 1.33 -45.63 -30.41
C LYS A 454 1.98 -45.78 -31.78
N ILE A 455 3.28 -45.52 -31.91
CA ILE A 455 4.01 -45.74 -33.16
C ILE A 455 3.94 -47.22 -33.57
N LEU A 456 4.12 -48.15 -32.63
CA LEU A 456 4.00 -49.59 -32.90
C LEU A 456 2.56 -50.01 -33.29
N ASP A 457 1.53 -49.45 -32.64
CA ASP A 457 0.12 -49.67 -33.02
C ASP A 457 -0.17 -49.18 -34.45
N CYS A 458 0.43 -48.05 -34.86
CA CYS A 458 0.30 -47.52 -36.22
C CYS A 458 0.99 -48.42 -37.24
N ALA A 459 2.19 -48.89 -36.90
CA ALA A 459 2.97 -49.76 -37.75
C ALA A 459 2.29 -51.12 -37.99
N ASP A 460 1.61 -51.66 -36.98
CA ASP A 460 0.75 -52.84 -37.11
C ASP A 460 -0.42 -52.58 -38.08
N ARG A 461 -1.16 -51.48 -37.83
CA ARG A 461 -2.32 -51.10 -38.64
C ARG A 461 -1.97 -50.83 -40.10
N TRP A 462 -0.78 -50.29 -40.38
CA TRP A 462 -0.30 -49.97 -41.72
C TRP A 462 0.57 -51.10 -42.33
N GLU A 463 0.63 -52.26 -41.67
CA GLU A 463 1.36 -53.46 -42.11
C GLU A 463 2.85 -53.20 -42.42
N VAL A 464 3.48 -52.31 -41.65
CA VAL A 464 4.90 -51.97 -41.81
C VAL A 464 5.77 -53.03 -41.15
N ARG A 465 6.84 -53.46 -41.84
CA ARG A 465 7.78 -54.47 -41.35
C ARG A 465 8.51 -53.99 -40.10
N PHE A 466 8.63 -54.88 -39.11
CA PHE A 466 9.32 -54.59 -37.84
C PHE A 466 10.75 -54.07 -38.03
N SER A 467 11.52 -54.61 -38.98
CA SER A 467 12.90 -54.17 -39.27
C SER A 467 12.99 -52.68 -39.62
N ASP A 468 12.02 -52.20 -40.39
CA ASP A 468 11.99 -50.82 -40.89
C ASP A 468 11.58 -49.87 -39.75
N VAL A 469 10.58 -50.26 -38.96
CA VAL A 469 10.13 -49.52 -37.76
C VAL A 469 11.22 -49.46 -36.69
N TYR A 470 11.88 -50.60 -36.44
CA TYR A 470 12.95 -50.71 -35.45
C TYR A 470 14.17 -49.86 -35.83
N SER A 471 14.56 -49.85 -37.11
CA SER A 471 15.62 -48.98 -37.63
C SER A 471 15.28 -47.49 -37.43
N ILE A 472 14.06 -47.08 -37.75
CA ILE A 472 13.60 -45.68 -37.59
C ILE A 472 13.60 -45.27 -36.11
N LEU A 473 13.03 -46.09 -35.22
CA LEU A 473 12.99 -45.80 -33.79
C LEU A 473 14.39 -45.74 -33.17
N THR A 474 15.28 -46.65 -33.59
CA THR A 474 16.66 -46.69 -33.11
C THR A 474 17.46 -45.48 -33.58
N ASN A 475 17.28 -45.05 -34.83
CA ASN A 475 17.99 -43.91 -35.40
C ASN A 475 17.45 -42.58 -34.87
N ALA A 476 16.14 -42.43 -34.71
CA ALA A 476 15.52 -41.18 -34.30
C ALA A 476 15.62 -40.92 -32.79
N ILE A 477 15.40 -41.95 -31.96
CA ILE A 477 15.25 -41.77 -30.51
C ILE A 477 16.40 -42.40 -29.69
N GLY A 478 17.25 -43.22 -30.32
CA GLY A 478 18.42 -43.81 -29.70
C GLY A 478 18.15 -45.11 -28.94
N ARG A 479 19.17 -45.98 -28.86
CA ARG A 479 19.09 -47.33 -28.27
C ARG A 479 18.73 -47.30 -26.78
N ASP A 480 19.33 -46.41 -26.01
CA ASP A 480 19.14 -46.33 -24.57
C ASP A 480 17.72 -45.92 -24.19
N MET A 481 17.17 -44.92 -24.88
CA MET A 481 15.81 -44.48 -24.63
C MET A 481 14.78 -45.49 -25.14
N LEU A 482 15.05 -46.15 -26.28
CA LEU A 482 14.19 -47.21 -26.79
C LEU A 482 14.11 -48.40 -25.82
N LYS A 483 15.23 -48.74 -25.16
CA LYS A 483 15.30 -49.79 -24.14
C LYS A 483 14.35 -49.55 -22.95
N GLU A 484 14.25 -48.31 -22.49
CA GLU A 484 13.43 -47.94 -21.31
C GLU A 484 11.94 -47.75 -21.62
N THR A 485 11.61 -47.62 -22.91
CA THR A 485 10.28 -47.19 -23.37
C THR A 485 9.51 -48.28 -24.12
N ILE A 486 10.21 -49.28 -24.67
CA ILE A 486 9.59 -50.35 -25.46
C ILE A 486 8.92 -51.40 -24.57
N ARG A 487 7.67 -51.73 -24.88
CA ARG A 487 6.95 -52.83 -24.22
C ARG A 487 7.14 -54.12 -25.01
N VAL A 488 8.01 -55.00 -24.53
CA VAL A 488 8.33 -56.30 -25.17
C VAL A 488 7.09 -57.15 -25.43
N GLN A 489 6.10 -57.09 -24.53
CA GLN A 489 4.81 -57.74 -24.70
C GLN A 489 4.06 -57.27 -25.96
N GLN A 490 4.04 -55.96 -26.22
CA GLN A 490 3.36 -55.38 -27.38
C GLN A 490 4.05 -55.79 -28.68
N VAL A 491 5.39 -55.78 -28.72
CA VAL A 491 6.16 -56.25 -29.88
C VAL A 491 5.90 -57.73 -30.15
N ARG A 492 5.80 -58.55 -29.09
CA ARG A 492 5.47 -59.98 -29.23
C ARG A 492 4.08 -60.20 -29.82
N ASP A 493 3.11 -59.41 -29.38
CA ASP A 493 1.71 -59.58 -29.77
C ASP A 493 1.48 -59.08 -31.22
N ILE A 494 2.25 -58.09 -31.69
CA ILE A 494 2.18 -57.54 -33.05
C ILE A 494 3.04 -58.34 -34.05
N TYR A 495 4.32 -58.55 -33.74
CA TYR A 495 5.32 -59.07 -34.69
C TYR A 495 5.83 -60.48 -34.37
N GLY A 496 5.38 -61.09 -33.27
CA GLY A 496 5.73 -62.46 -32.88
C GLY A 496 7.08 -62.61 -32.17
N ILE A 497 7.42 -63.86 -31.82
CA ILE A 497 8.59 -64.18 -30.98
C ILE A 497 9.94 -63.83 -31.64
N ARG A 498 10.01 -63.87 -32.97
CA ARG A 498 11.27 -63.64 -33.72
C ARG A 498 11.72 -62.17 -33.65
N ALA A 499 10.78 -61.22 -33.71
CA ALA A 499 11.06 -59.80 -33.51
C ALA A 499 11.50 -59.49 -32.07
N VAL A 500 10.95 -60.23 -31.09
CA VAL A 500 11.36 -60.12 -29.68
C VAL A 500 12.79 -60.62 -29.47
N ASP A 501 13.18 -61.71 -30.12
CA ASP A 501 14.54 -62.24 -30.04
C ASP A 501 15.56 -61.28 -30.67
N GLU A 502 15.23 -60.64 -31.79
CA GLU A 502 16.06 -59.57 -32.40
C GLU A 502 16.22 -58.38 -31.47
N LEU A 503 15.14 -57.93 -30.85
CA LEU A 503 15.12 -56.77 -29.94
C LEU A 503 15.88 -57.07 -28.63
N ARG A 504 15.72 -58.28 -28.07
CA ARG A 504 16.47 -58.73 -26.87
C ARG A 504 17.96 -58.85 -27.13
N LYS A 505 18.34 -59.36 -28.31
CA LYS A 505 19.74 -59.51 -28.71
C LYS A 505 20.44 -58.16 -28.92
N ASP A 506 19.72 -57.18 -29.44
CA ASP A 506 20.31 -55.90 -29.87
C ASP A 506 20.21 -54.78 -28.82
N LEU A 507 19.21 -54.80 -27.93
CA LEU A 507 19.04 -53.84 -26.81
C LEU A 507 19.47 -54.39 -25.44
N ASN A 508 19.92 -55.64 -25.36
CA ASN A 508 20.37 -56.32 -24.14
C ASN A 508 19.31 -56.24 -23.02
N ILE A 509 18.06 -56.62 -23.35
CA ILE A 509 16.89 -56.65 -22.47
C ILE A 509 16.66 -58.10 -22.02
N PRO A 510 16.44 -58.37 -20.71
CA PRO A 510 16.24 -59.73 -20.19
C PRO A 510 14.98 -60.46 -20.71
#